data_AF-A0A929IL87-F1
#
_entry.id   AF-A0A929IL87-F1
#
_cell.length_a   1.000
_cell.length_b   1.000
_cell.length_c   1.000
_cell.angle_alpha   90.00
_cell.angle_beta   90.00
_cell.angle_gamma   90.00
#
_symmetry.space_group_name_H-M   'P 1'
#
loop_
_entity.id
_entity.type
_entity.pdbx_description
1 polymer ?
#
loop_
_entity_poly.entity_id
_entity_poly.type
_entity_poly.pdbx_seq_one_letter_code
_entity_poly.pdbx_strand_id
1 'polypeptide(L)'
;MTARPPIIIMGMHRSGTSMVTRLMEQLGLFVGQETDTNNESLFFQALNDWILCQAGSTWDNPEPIRWLAEDVQGCDLIVEYLRSILKSRASNSYLGRWRHMRFGADFSCIGPWGWKDPRNTFTLPIWLRLFPDARVIHV
;
A
#
# COMPACT_ATOMS: atom_id res chain seq x y z
N MET A 1 -1.27 -23.18 0.82
CA MET A 1 -2.16 -22.02 1.09
C MET A 1 -1.84 -20.99 0.01
N THR A 2 -2.82 -20.58 -0.80
CA THR A 2 -2.61 -19.58 -1.87
C THR A 2 -2.36 -18.22 -1.23
N ALA A 3 -1.30 -17.53 -1.66
CA ALA A 3 -1.00 -16.18 -1.20
C ALA A 3 -2.21 -15.26 -1.51
N ARG A 4 -2.78 -14.64 -0.48
CA ARG A 4 -3.90 -13.70 -0.63
C ARG A 4 -3.37 -12.37 -1.18
N PRO A 5 -3.90 -11.88 -2.30
CA PRO A 5 -3.52 -10.56 -2.81
C PRO A 5 -4.07 -9.44 -1.92
N PRO A 6 -3.41 -8.27 -1.89
CA PRO A 6 -3.87 -7.14 -1.11
C PRO A 6 -5.18 -6.55 -1.65
N ILE A 7 -5.89 -5.86 -0.78
CA ILE A 7 -6.94 -4.91 -1.15
C ILE A 7 -6.36 -3.49 -1.04
N ILE A 8 -6.32 -2.77 -2.14
CA ILE A 8 -5.86 -1.38 -2.21
C ILE A 8 -7.09 -0.49 -2.26
N ILE A 9 -7.28 0.31 -1.22
CA ILE A 9 -8.39 1.27 -1.15
C ILE A 9 -7.85 2.64 -1.55
N MET A 10 -8.49 3.26 -2.52
CA MET A 10 -8.12 4.57 -3.07
C MET A 10 -9.34 5.49 -3.19
N GLY A 11 -9.07 6.79 -3.24
CA GLY A 11 -10.06 7.85 -3.26
C GLY A 11 -9.56 9.03 -2.44
N MET A 12 -9.90 10.25 -2.88
CA MET A 12 -9.42 11.48 -2.25
C MET A 12 -10.02 11.65 -0.84
N HIS A 13 -9.35 12.42 0.03
CA HIS A 13 -9.95 12.77 1.33
C HIS A 13 -11.35 13.35 1.15
N ARG A 14 -12.26 12.97 2.06
CA ARG A 14 -13.70 13.33 2.06
C ARG A 14 -14.58 12.64 1.00
N SER A 15 -14.06 11.67 0.25
CA SER A 15 -14.87 10.82 -0.66
C SER A 15 -15.73 9.76 0.05
N GLY A 16 -15.42 9.44 1.32
CA GLY A 16 -16.04 8.33 2.04
C GLY A 16 -15.16 7.09 2.17
N THR A 17 -13.92 7.11 1.67
CA THR A 17 -12.96 6.00 1.82
C THR A 17 -12.82 5.49 3.26
N SER A 18 -12.87 6.36 4.26
CA SER A 18 -12.72 5.94 5.67
C SER A 18 -13.93 5.13 6.16
N MET A 19 -15.14 5.45 5.70
CA MET A 19 -16.35 4.65 5.98
C MET A 19 -16.21 3.26 5.37
N VAL A 20 -15.81 3.18 4.11
CA VAL A 20 -15.58 1.92 3.39
C VAL A 20 -14.48 1.10 4.05
N THR A 21 -13.38 1.74 4.45
CA THR A 21 -12.25 1.07 5.12
C THR A 21 -12.69 0.45 6.44
N ARG A 22 -13.44 1.19 7.27
CA ARG A 22 -13.97 0.67 8.54
C ARG A 22 -14.93 -0.50 8.36
N LEU A 23 -15.79 -0.45 7.34
CA LEU A 23 -16.65 -1.58 6.99
C LEU A 23 -15.82 -2.81 6.60
N MET A 24 -14.78 -2.64 5.79
CA MET A 24 -13.89 -3.74 5.42
C MET A 24 -13.12 -4.31 6.60
N GLU A 25 -12.66 -3.47 7.54
CA GLU A 25 -12.04 -3.92 8.79
C GLU A 25 -13.00 -4.77 9.63
N GLN A 26 -14.26 -4.37 9.74
CA GLN A 26 -15.31 -5.17 10.41
C GLN A 26 -15.55 -6.51 9.73
N LEU A 27 -15.34 -6.60 8.41
CA LEU A 27 -15.39 -7.84 7.63
C LEU A 27 -14.08 -8.65 7.69
N GLY A 28 -13.10 -8.21 8.48
CA GLY A 28 -11.84 -8.92 8.72
C GLY A 28 -10.67 -8.51 7.83
N LEU A 29 -10.75 -7.37 7.13
CA LEU A 29 -9.60 -6.79 6.44
C LEU A 29 -8.59 -6.22 7.45
N PHE A 30 -7.37 -6.72 7.44
CA PHE A 30 -6.28 -6.09 8.18
C PHE A 30 -5.67 -4.95 7.36
N VAL A 31 -5.77 -3.71 7.88
CA VAL A 31 -5.27 -2.51 7.19
C VAL A 31 -3.92 -1.99 7.71
N GLY A 32 -3.40 -2.62 8.77
CA GLY A 32 -2.13 -2.26 9.41
C GLY A 32 -2.24 -2.16 10.93
N GLN A 33 -1.11 -2.35 11.62
CA GLN A 33 -0.99 -2.23 13.08
C GLN A 33 -0.93 -0.77 13.53
N GLU A 34 -0.24 0.07 12.76
CA GLU A 34 -0.11 1.50 13.00
C GLU A 34 -0.82 2.26 11.87
N THR A 35 -1.94 2.88 12.21
CA THR A 35 -2.74 3.71 11.30
C THR A 35 -2.97 5.10 11.87
N ASP A 36 -3.20 6.07 10.99
CA ASP A 36 -3.62 7.42 11.38
C ASP A 36 -5.13 7.48 11.75
N THR A 37 -5.64 8.69 11.96
CA THR A 37 -7.06 8.95 12.24
C THR A 37 -8.00 8.66 11.06
N ASN A 38 -7.46 8.51 9.85
CA ASN A 38 -8.19 8.27 8.60
C ASN A 38 -8.12 6.82 8.13
N ASN A 39 -7.69 5.90 9.00
CA ASN A 39 -7.49 4.48 8.70
C ASN A 39 -6.44 4.25 7.59
N GLU A 40 -5.46 5.14 7.49
CA GLU A 40 -4.33 5.04 6.56
C GLU A 40 -3.12 4.43 7.27
N SER A 41 -2.53 3.39 6.69
CA SER A 41 -1.33 2.77 7.27
C SER A 41 -0.14 3.71 7.17
N LEU A 42 0.50 4.02 8.30
CA LEU A 42 1.70 4.88 8.32
C LEU A 42 2.85 4.29 7.48
N PHE A 43 2.96 2.96 7.46
CA PHE A 43 3.93 2.25 6.64
C PHE A 43 3.71 2.44 5.15
N PHE A 44 2.47 2.25 4.66
CA PHE A 44 2.17 2.45 3.23
C PHE A 44 2.13 3.93 2.83
N GLN A 45 1.75 4.83 3.75
CA GLN A 45 1.90 6.27 3.54
C GLN A 45 3.35 6.66 3.27
N ALA A 46 4.29 6.19 4.12
CA ALA A 46 5.71 6.46 3.93
C ALA A 46 6.25 5.89 2.61
N LEU A 47 5.79 4.70 2.20
CA LEU A 47 6.14 4.12 0.89
C LEU A 47 5.56 4.93 -0.27
N ASN A 48 4.31 5.37 -0.17
CA ASN A 48 3.68 6.22 -1.19
C ASN A 48 4.39 7.57 -1.34
N ASP A 49 4.74 8.22 -0.23
CA ASP A 49 5.53 9.46 -0.26
C ASP A 49 6.91 9.22 -0.87
N TRP A 50 7.58 8.11 -0.51
CA TRP A 50 8.87 7.76 -1.10
C TRP A 50 8.78 7.53 -2.61
N ILE A 51 7.74 6.83 -3.09
CA ILE A 51 7.48 6.63 -4.52
C ILE A 51 7.30 7.97 -5.23
N LEU A 52 6.46 8.86 -4.70
CA LEU A 52 6.24 10.19 -5.28
C LEU A 52 7.56 10.97 -5.38
N CYS A 53 8.37 10.95 -4.32
CA CYS A 53 9.69 11.58 -4.31
C CYS A 53 10.63 11.03 -5.40
N GLN A 54 10.60 9.74 -5.72
CA GLN A 54 11.43 9.18 -6.80
C GLN A 54 11.09 9.77 -8.17
N ALA A 55 9.84 10.20 -8.37
CA ALA A 55 9.38 10.86 -9.57
C ALA A 55 9.49 12.39 -9.52
N GLY A 56 10.07 12.98 -8.46
CA GLY A 56 10.00 14.43 -8.24
C GLY A 56 8.57 14.95 -8.03
N SER A 57 7.65 14.06 -7.65
CA SER A 57 6.25 14.36 -7.37
C SER A 57 6.03 14.65 -5.89
N THR A 58 4.94 15.35 -5.61
CA THR A 58 4.38 15.50 -4.27
C THR A 58 2.89 15.17 -4.31
N TRP A 59 2.23 15.11 -3.15
CA TRP A 59 0.79 14.89 -3.07
C TRP A 59 -0.03 15.98 -3.80
N ASP A 60 0.43 17.23 -3.74
CA ASP A 60 -0.18 18.40 -4.37
C ASP A 60 0.33 18.67 -5.80
N ASN A 61 1.45 18.06 -6.20
CA ASN A 61 1.94 18.04 -7.57
C ASN A 61 2.28 16.61 -8.03
N PRO A 62 1.26 15.76 -8.29
CA PRO A 62 1.45 14.34 -8.56
C PRO A 62 1.73 14.03 -10.03
N GLU A 63 1.59 15.01 -10.95
CA GLU A 63 1.67 14.78 -12.39
C GLU A 63 2.97 14.07 -12.86
N PRO A 64 4.16 14.43 -12.33
CA PRO A 64 5.43 13.82 -12.75
C PRO A 64 5.52 12.29 -12.57
N ILE A 65 4.72 11.69 -11.68
CA ILE A 65 4.72 10.24 -11.43
C ILE A 65 4.37 9.44 -12.69
N ARG A 66 3.66 10.04 -13.65
CA ARG A 66 3.30 9.39 -14.90
C ARG A 66 4.52 8.97 -15.71
N TRP A 67 5.55 9.80 -15.75
CA TRP A 67 6.79 9.49 -16.47
C TRP A 67 7.51 8.29 -15.84
N LEU A 68 7.49 8.20 -14.52
CA LEU A 68 8.04 7.05 -13.81
C LEU A 68 7.22 5.77 -14.07
N ALA A 69 5.89 5.88 -14.12
CA ALA A 69 5.02 4.74 -14.40
C ALA A 69 5.19 4.21 -15.83
N GLU A 70 5.52 5.09 -16.79
CA GLU A 70 5.78 4.76 -18.19
C GLU A 70 7.20 4.23 -18.43
N ASP A 71 8.19 4.64 -17.62
CA ASP A 71 9.54 4.07 -17.65
C ASP A 71 9.57 2.66 -17.06
N VAL A 72 9.56 1.67 -17.95
CA VAL A 72 9.58 0.24 -17.62
C VAL A 72 10.73 -0.11 -16.69
N GLN A 73 11.94 0.41 -16.96
CA GLN A 73 13.16 0.05 -16.22
C GLN A 73 13.22 0.74 -14.85
N GLY A 74 12.96 2.05 -14.81
CA GLY A 74 12.91 2.81 -13.56
C GLY A 74 11.84 2.27 -12.61
N CYS A 75 10.67 1.92 -13.14
CA CYS A 75 9.59 1.34 -12.35
C CYS A 75 9.94 -0.06 -11.82
N ASP A 76 10.62 -0.92 -12.59
CA ASP A 76 11.07 -2.23 -12.10
C ASP A 76 12.07 -2.12 -10.94
N LEU A 77 12.99 -1.13 -11.00
CA LEU A 77 13.93 -0.87 -9.90
C LEU A 77 13.20 -0.47 -8.61
N ILE A 78 12.19 0.40 -8.73
CA ILE A 78 11.35 0.82 -7.62
C ILE A 78 10.56 -0.37 -7.05
N VAL A 79 9.97 -1.20 -7.92
CA VAL A 79 9.22 -2.40 -7.50
C VAL A 79 10.12 -3.37 -6.73
N GLU A 80 11.36 -3.58 -7.17
CA GLU A 80 12.32 -4.43 -6.45
C GLU A 80 12.72 -3.83 -5.10
N TYR A 81 12.91 -2.52 -5.03
CA TYR A 81 13.16 -1.84 -3.76
C TYR A 81 11.98 -2.00 -2.79
N LEU A 82 10.75 -1.75 -3.24
CA LEU A 82 9.53 -1.93 -2.43
C LEU A 82 9.40 -3.37 -1.92
N ARG A 83 9.68 -4.35 -2.79
CA ARG A 83 9.73 -5.77 -2.43
C ARG A 83 10.75 -6.05 -1.32
N SER A 84 11.93 -5.44 -1.41
CA SER A 84 12.96 -5.57 -0.37
C SER A 84 12.51 -4.99 0.97
N ILE A 85 11.84 -3.82 0.96
CA ILE A 85 11.34 -3.16 2.16
C ILE A 85 10.21 -3.96 2.81
N LEU A 86 9.26 -4.47 2.02
CA LEU A 86 8.19 -5.34 2.51
C LEU A 86 8.74 -6.60 3.19
N LYS A 87 9.82 -7.20 2.65
CA LYS A 87 10.47 -8.38 3.25
C LYS A 87 11.37 -8.06 4.44
N SER A 88 11.61 -6.78 4.72
CA SER A 88 12.50 -6.32 5.79
C SER A 88 11.76 -6.14 7.12
N ARG A 89 12.51 -5.89 8.19
CA ARG A 89 11.97 -5.52 9.50
C ARG A 89 11.19 -4.20 9.50
N ALA A 90 11.30 -3.37 8.46
CA ALA A 90 10.51 -2.15 8.33
C ALA A 90 9.00 -2.46 8.28
N SER A 91 8.62 -3.63 7.74
CA SER A 91 7.22 -4.09 7.72
C SER A 91 6.60 -4.32 9.10
N ASN A 92 7.39 -4.28 10.19
CA ASN A 92 6.89 -4.42 11.55
C ASN A 92 5.88 -3.34 11.96
N SER A 93 6.00 -2.10 11.45
CA SER A 93 5.01 -1.06 11.74
C SER A 93 3.65 -1.36 11.09
N TYR A 94 3.65 -2.14 10.00
CA TYR A 94 2.42 -2.65 9.40
C TYR A 94 1.92 -3.94 10.07
N LEU A 95 2.76 -4.98 10.17
CA LEU A 95 2.32 -6.30 10.65
C LEU A 95 2.15 -6.36 12.18
N GLY A 96 2.91 -5.53 12.89
CA GLY A 96 3.17 -5.69 14.32
C GLY A 96 4.18 -6.81 14.59
N ARG A 97 4.99 -6.62 15.65
CA ARG A 97 6.09 -7.54 16.02
C ARG A 97 5.64 -8.99 16.20
N TRP A 98 4.45 -9.21 16.77
CA TRP A 98 3.89 -10.54 16.99
C TRP A 98 3.58 -11.29 15.68
N ARG A 99 2.92 -10.63 14.71
CA ARG A 99 2.61 -11.26 13.42
C ARG A 99 3.88 -11.51 12.62
N HIS A 100 4.80 -10.54 12.60
CA HIS A 100 6.07 -10.72 11.92
C HIS A 100 6.91 -11.85 12.53
N MET A 101 6.90 -12.05 13.85
CA MET A 101 7.57 -13.20 14.47
C MET A 101 6.90 -14.53 14.09
N ARG A 102 5.57 -14.56 13.96
CA ARG A 102 4.81 -15.77 13.69
C ARG A 102 4.80 -16.18 12.21
N PHE A 103 4.69 -15.22 11.31
CA PHE A 103 4.48 -15.43 9.88
C PHE A 103 5.65 -14.88 9.02
N GLY A 104 6.68 -14.30 9.64
CA GLY A 104 7.70 -13.55 8.92
C GLY A 104 7.12 -12.27 8.29
N ALA A 105 7.82 -11.76 7.28
CA ALA A 105 7.38 -10.63 6.47
C ALA A 105 6.37 -11.05 5.36
N ASP A 106 5.58 -12.10 5.61
CA ASP A 106 4.57 -12.60 4.67
C ASP A 106 3.18 -12.07 5.03
N PHE A 107 2.78 -11.02 4.32
CA PHE A 107 1.50 -10.34 4.44
C PHE A 107 0.33 -11.25 4.02
N SER A 108 0.57 -12.27 3.20
CA SER A 108 -0.48 -13.14 2.70
C SER A 108 -0.95 -14.16 3.74
N CYS A 109 -0.12 -14.43 4.74
CA CYS A 109 -0.38 -15.40 5.81
C CYS A 109 -1.16 -14.83 7.00
N ILE A 110 -1.37 -13.50 7.07
CA ILE A 110 -2.08 -12.86 8.18
C ILE A 110 -3.60 -12.77 8.02
N GLY A 111 -4.15 -13.21 6.88
CA GLY A 111 -5.57 -13.10 6.57
C GLY A 111 -5.83 -12.20 5.35
N PRO A 112 -7.08 -11.73 5.15
CA PRO A 112 -7.34 -10.63 4.22
C PRO A 112 -6.57 -9.39 4.69
N TRP A 113 -5.79 -8.79 3.80
CA TRP A 113 -4.95 -7.65 4.14
C TRP A 113 -5.01 -6.59 3.04
N GLY A 114 -4.66 -5.36 3.40
CA GLY A 114 -4.75 -4.24 2.48
C GLY A 114 -4.30 -2.92 3.11
N TRP A 115 -4.46 -1.82 2.39
CA TRP A 115 -4.24 -0.49 2.94
C TRP A 115 -5.11 0.52 2.22
N LYS A 116 -5.34 1.64 2.89
CA LYS A 116 -6.01 2.81 2.35
C LYS A 116 -5.04 3.97 2.36
N ASP A 117 -4.97 4.70 1.26
CA ASP A 117 -4.24 5.96 1.14
C ASP A 117 -4.76 6.71 -0.09
N PRO A 118 -5.08 8.00 0.03
CA PRO A 118 -5.42 8.83 -1.13
C PRO A 118 -4.36 8.81 -2.25
N ARG A 119 -3.07 8.68 -1.90
CA ARG A 119 -1.92 8.60 -2.82
C ARG A 119 -1.94 7.37 -3.71
N ASN A 120 -2.66 6.32 -3.31
CA ASN A 120 -2.90 5.17 -4.18
C ASN A 120 -3.50 5.61 -5.51
N THR A 121 -4.25 6.71 -5.58
CA THR A 121 -4.77 7.28 -6.83
C THR A 121 -3.67 7.56 -7.87
N PHE A 122 -2.47 7.87 -7.42
CA PHE A 122 -1.31 8.18 -8.27
C PHE A 122 -0.34 7.01 -8.34
N THR A 123 -0.11 6.30 -7.23
CA THR A 123 0.88 5.23 -7.12
C THR A 123 0.35 3.85 -7.53
N LEU A 124 -0.95 3.70 -7.82
CA LEU A 124 -1.58 2.42 -8.17
C LEU A 124 -0.85 1.66 -9.29
N PRO A 125 -0.41 2.26 -10.41
CA PRO A 125 0.28 1.52 -11.47
C PRO A 125 1.53 0.77 -10.97
N ILE A 126 2.26 1.37 -10.03
CA ILE A 126 3.47 0.79 -9.42
C ILE A 126 3.07 -0.35 -8.48
N TRP A 127 2.02 -0.17 -7.68
CA TRP A 127 1.51 -1.22 -6.79
C TRP A 127 0.96 -2.43 -7.54
N LEU A 128 0.26 -2.23 -8.67
CA LEU A 128 -0.23 -3.31 -9.51
C LEU A 128 0.90 -4.09 -10.18
N ARG A 129 2.05 -3.44 -10.42
CA ARG A 129 3.24 -4.13 -10.93
C ARG A 129 3.90 -5.02 -9.87
N LEU A 130 3.85 -4.60 -8.61
CA LEU A 130 4.32 -5.40 -7.47
C LEU A 130 3.33 -6.51 -7.07
N PHE A 131 2.04 -6.22 -7.14
CA PHE A 131 0.93 -7.12 -6.81
C PHE A 131 -0.08 -7.19 -7.97
N PRO A 132 0.20 -8.00 -9.02
CA PRO A 132 -0.65 -8.08 -10.22
C PRO A 132 -2.10 -8.47 -9.93
N ASP A 133 -2.31 -9.31 -8.91
CA ASP A 133 -3.64 -9.80 -8.52
C ASP A 133 -4.32 -8.94 -7.44
N ALA A 134 -3.77 -7.75 -7.13
CA ALA A 134 -4.36 -6.85 -6.14
C ALA A 134 -5.79 -6.47 -6.52
N ARG A 135 -6.66 -6.40 -5.52
CA ARG A 135 -8.04 -5.94 -5.68
C ARG A 135 -8.13 -4.47 -5.32
N VAL A 136 -8.75 -3.66 -6.17
CA VAL A 136 -8.83 -2.21 -5.98
C VAL A 136 -10.25 -1.81 -5.64
N ILE A 137 -10.41 -1.00 -4.58
CA ILE A 137 -11.65 -0.33 -4.23
C ILE A 137 -11.45 1.16 -4.44
N HIS A 138 -12.17 1.73 -5.40
CA HIS A 138 -12.19 3.17 -5.67
C HIS A 138 -13.51 3.76 -5.17
N VAL A 139 -13.41 4.81 -4.35
CA VAL A 139 -14.55 5.54 -3.77
C VAL A 139 -14.60 6.96 -4.31
#